data_AF-W4QJ40-F1
#
_entry.id   AF-W4QJ40-F1
#
_cell.length_a   1.000
_cell.length_b   1.000
_cell.length_c   1.000
_cell.angle_alpha   90.00
_cell.angle_beta   90.00
_cell.angle_gamma   90.00
#
_symmetry.space_group_name_H-M   'P 1'
#
loop_
_entity.id
_entity.type
_entity.pdbx_description
1 polymer ?
#
loop_
_entity_poly.entity_id
_entity_poly.type
_entity_poly.pdbx_seq_one_letter_code
_entity_poly.pdbx_strand_id
1 'polypeptide(L)'
;MNRADLYICDHMSTLYEFASTGRPVVVLNAPWYRRKVEHGLRFWEFANVGINCDEPNQFISSIEKALEDPLEQKELRKKAVQGVYKYTDGRASERASKALVKFVEANKVHLPSRRQTQVKGYSGINTLLKKQIDTSNSKIIIYGAGDHTTRLLNKLESINVIAVVDKDPSKVGTYINEIPVHSKNMINQLGADVILISSQAYEEEIYEDLIKEFKDLKIYPLYKSNQSFEKEIFLEIYS
;
A
#
# COMPACT_ATOMS: atom_id res chain seq x y z
N MET A 1 1.45 1.09 -14.41
CA MET A 1 1.54 0.35 -15.69
C MET A 1 0.24 -0.38 -16.06
N ASN A 2 -0.53 -0.91 -15.11
CA ASN A 2 -1.69 -1.79 -15.38
C ASN A 2 -2.84 -1.23 -16.24
N ARG A 3 -2.86 0.07 -16.54
CA ARG A 3 -3.93 0.73 -17.31
C ARG A 3 -3.53 1.14 -18.72
N ALA A 4 -2.25 1.01 -19.07
CA ALA A 4 -1.75 1.43 -20.37
C ALA A 4 -1.50 0.21 -21.26
N ASP A 5 -1.89 0.31 -22.53
CA ASP A 5 -1.71 -0.74 -23.54
C ASP A 5 -0.40 -0.58 -24.32
N LEU A 6 0.11 0.65 -24.39
CA LEU A 6 1.34 1.02 -25.07
C LEU A 6 2.12 2.02 -24.21
N TYR A 7 3.46 1.93 -24.25
CA TYR A 7 4.33 2.92 -23.65
C TYR A 7 5.29 3.49 -24.70
N ILE A 8 5.36 4.82 -24.76
CA ILE A 8 6.15 5.54 -25.76
C ILE A 8 7.10 6.45 -25.00
N CYS A 9 8.40 6.25 -25.18
CA CYS A 9 9.39 7.22 -24.76
C CYS A 9 10.69 7.05 -25.55
N ASP A 10 11.62 7.95 -25.33
CA ASP A 10 12.99 7.85 -25.80
C ASP A 10 13.79 6.83 -24.97
N HIS A 11 15.11 6.98 -24.91
CA HIS A 11 16.02 6.06 -24.23
C HIS A 11 15.91 6.13 -22.69
N MET A 12 14.79 5.68 -22.11
CA MET A 12 14.56 5.61 -20.67
C MET A 12 14.54 4.16 -20.16
N SER A 13 14.99 3.93 -18.93
CA SER A 13 14.96 2.59 -18.31
C SER A 13 13.55 2.03 -18.18
N THR A 14 12.56 2.91 -18.06
CA THR A 14 11.15 2.56 -17.95
C THR A 14 10.60 1.87 -19.21
N LEU A 15 11.28 1.96 -20.36
CA LEU A 15 10.96 1.13 -21.54
C LEU A 15 11.02 -0.35 -21.20
N TYR A 16 12.14 -0.78 -20.60
CA TYR A 16 12.37 -2.19 -20.27
C TYR A 16 11.46 -2.65 -19.14
N GLU A 17 11.19 -1.78 -18.18
CA GLU A 17 10.24 -2.06 -17.09
C GLU A 17 8.83 -2.28 -17.65
N PHE A 18 8.33 -1.41 -18.54
CA PHE A 18 7.02 -1.61 -19.17
C PHE A 18 6.99 -2.83 -20.09
N ALA A 19 8.04 -3.01 -20.91
CA ALA A 19 8.21 -4.17 -21.78
C ALA A 19 8.24 -5.48 -21.01
N SER A 20 8.74 -5.49 -19.76
CA SER A 20 8.75 -6.68 -18.89
C SER A 20 7.33 -7.20 -18.56
N THR A 21 6.30 -6.37 -18.75
CA THR A 21 4.90 -6.77 -18.61
C THR A 21 4.36 -7.50 -19.84
N GLY A 22 5.18 -7.69 -20.88
CA GLY A 22 4.80 -8.32 -22.15
C GLY A 22 4.11 -7.38 -23.13
N ARG A 23 3.87 -6.11 -22.75
CA ARG A 23 3.17 -5.11 -23.58
C ARG A 23 4.10 -4.39 -24.57
N PRO A 24 3.57 -3.89 -25.70
CA PRO A 24 4.36 -3.21 -26.71
C PRO A 24 4.91 -1.87 -26.21
N VAL A 25 6.01 -1.43 -26.84
CA VAL A 25 6.61 -0.11 -26.62
C VAL A 25 7.02 0.52 -27.95
N VAL A 26 7.03 1.86 -28.01
CA VAL A 26 7.64 2.63 -29.10
C VAL A 26 8.87 3.33 -28.54
N VAL A 27 9.99 3.19 -29.25
CA VAL A 27 11.26 3.82 -28.92
C VAL A 27 11.43 5.06 -29.79
N LEU A 28 11.44 6.24 -29.17
CA LEU A 28 11.69 7.50 -29.88
C LEU A 28 13.19 7.70 -30.05
N ASN A 29 13.68 7.47 -31.27
CA ASN A 29 15.07 7.69 -31.63
C ASN A 29 15.18 8.99 -32.41
N ALA A 30 15.63 10.06 -31.77
CA ALA A 30 15.80 11.30 -32.51
C ALA A 30 16.87 11.13 -33.63
N PRO A 31 16.69 11.74 -34.81
CA PRO A 31 17.62 11.62 -35.94
C PRO A 31 19.06 12.03 -35.59
N TRP A 32 19.21 12.94 -34.63
CA TRP A 32 20.50 13.46 -34.18
C TRP A 32 21.23 12.54 -33.18
N TYR A 33 20.65 11.40 -32.80
CA TYR A 33 21.33 10.42 -31.95
C TYR A 33 22.49 9.75 -32.70
N ARG A 34 23.61 9.57 -32.00
CA ARG A 34 24.84 9.00 -32.58
C ARG A 34 24.70 7.49 -32.75
N ARG A 35 24.35 7.04 -33.97
CA ARG A 35 24.14 5.62 -34.31
C ARG A 35 25.39 4.75 -34.34
N LYS A 36 26.57 5.37 -34.43
CA LYS A 36 27.87 4.68 -34.53
C LYS A 36 28.60 4.59 -33.19
N VAL A 37 27.93 4.91 -32.08
CA VAL A 37 28.53 4.92 -30.75
C VAL A 37 27.69 4.03 -29.84
N GLU A 38 28.25 2.89 -29.45
CA GLU A 38 27.61 1.98 -28.51
C GLU A 38 27.85 2.47 -27.08
N HIS A 39 26.77 2.77 -26.36
CA HIS A 39 26.80 3.14 -24.93
C HIS A 39 26.09 2.06 -24.08
N GLY A 40 26.07 0.81 -24.56
CA GLY A 40 25.45 -0.35 -23.92
C GLY A 40 23.96 -0.51 -24.21
N LEU A 41 23.31 -1.44 -23.50
CA LEU A 41 21.90 -1.86 -23.59
C LEU A 41 20.93 -0.85 -24.22
N ARG A 42 20.85 0.35 -23.63
CA ARG A 42 19.90 1.41 -24.00
C ARG A 42 20.22 2.10 -25.34
N PHE A 43 21.49 2.10 -25.73
CA PHE A 43 22.02 2.74 -26.92
C PHE A 43 22.56 1.66 -27.85
N TRP A 44 21.65 1.12 -28.64
CA TRP A 44 21.83 0.20 -29.79
C TRP A 44 21.75 -1.30 -29.49
N GLU A 45 22.32 -1.80 -28.39
CA GLU A 45 22.31 -3.26 -28.11
C GLU A 45 20.88 -3.82 -27.94
N PHE A 46 20.00 -3.08 -27.24
CA PHE A 46 18.58 -3.40 -27.09
C PHE A 46 17.67 -2.20 -27.39
N ALA A 47 18.07 -1.32 -28.31
CA ALA A 47 17.20 -0.24 -28.81
C ALA A 47 15.99 -0.79 -29.59
N ASN A 48 16.07 -2.04 -30.06
CA ASN A 48 15.00 -2.75 -30.75
C ASN A 48 13.97 -3.41 -29.80
N VAL A 49 13.95 -3.05 -28.51
CA VAL A 49 12.93 -3.53 -27.54
C VAL A 49 11.49 -3.19 -27.97
N GLY A 50 11.32 -2.14 -28.78
CA GLY A 50 10.06 -1.72 -29.39
C GLY A 50 10.20 -1.29 -30.84
N ILE A 51 9.08 -0.85 -31.43
CA ILE A 51 9.10 -0.21 -32.75
C ILE A 51 9.85 1.12 -32.63
N ASN A 52 10.86 1.31 -33.47
CA ASN A 52 11.68 2.53 -33.45
C ASN A 52 11.01 3.59 -34.32
N CYS A 53 10.78 4.77 -33.75
CA CYS A 53 10.29 5.95 -34.45
C CYS A 53 11.48 6.90 -34.63
N ASP A 54 12.01 6.95 -35.85
CA ASP A 54 13.22 7.71 -36.15
C ASP A 54 12.90 9.15 -36.57
N GLU A 55 11.73 9.39 -37.17
CA GLU A 55 11.31 10.71 -37.67
C GLU A 55 9.89 11.07 -37.19
N PRO A 56 9.57 12.37 -36.98
CA PRO A 56 8.23 12.78 -36.50
C PRO A 56 7.07 12.32 -37.38
N ASN A 57 7.25 12.25 -38.70
CA ASN A 57 6.22 11.79 -39.64
C ASN A 57 5.92 10.28 -39.54
N GLN A 58 6.77 9.50 -38.87
CA GLN A 58 6.57 8.07 -38.63
C GLN A 58 5.80 7.78 -37.34
N PHE A 59 5.51 8.80 -36.52
CA PHE A 59 5.01 8.63 -35.16
C PHE A 59 3.70 7.82 -35.11
N ILE A 60 2.71 8.21 -35.92
CA ILE A 60 1.42 7.52 -35.97
C ILE A 60 1.57 6.07 -36.47
N SER A 61 2.26 5.87 -37.58
CA SER A 61 2.50 4.51 -38.11
C SER A 61 3.29 3.61 -37.15
N SER A 62 4.18 4.20 -36.33
CA SER A 62 4.94 3.45 -35.32
C SER A 62 4.05 2.99 -34.17
N ILE A 63 3.10 3.83 -33.75
CA ILE A 63 2.09 3.49 -32.74
C ILE A 63 1.20 2.36 -33.24
N GLU A 64 0.65 2.48 -34.45
CA GLU A 64 -0.22 1.47 -35.06
C GLU A 64 0.48 0.12 -35.14
N LYS A 65 1.71 0.10 -35.69
CA LYS A 65 2.53 -1.12 -35.77
C LYS A 65 2.90 -1.70 -34.41
N ALA A 66 3.11 -0.87 -33.39
CA ALA A 66 3.39 -1.36 -32.04
C ALA A 66 2.14 -2.01 -31.41
N LEU A 67 0.95 -1.44 -31.65
CA LEU A 67 -0.33 -1.98 -31.17
C LEU A 67 -0.74 -3.29 -31.87
N GLU A 68 -0.34 -3.50 -33.13
CA GLU A 68 -0.45 -4.80 -33.81
C GLU A 68 0.35 -5.90 -33.10
N ASP A 69 1.40 -5.52 -32.37
CA ASP A 69 2.31 -6.36 -31.59
C ASP A 69 2.79 -7.62 -32.35
N PRO A 70 3.49 -7.42 -33.50
CA PRO A 70 3.90 -8.50 -34.37
C PRO A 70 4.85 -9.47 -33.66
N LEU A 71 4.80 -10.75 -34.04
CA LEU A 71 5.54 -11.83 -33.38
C LEU A 71 7.05 -11.55 -33.33
N GLU A 72 7.63 -11.01 -34.41
CA GLU A 72 9.04 -10.62 -34.46
C GLU A 72 9.37 -9.59 -33.36
N GLN A 73 8.53 -8.57 -33.19
CA GLN A 73 8.75 -7.54 -32.17
C GLN A 73 8.56 -8.08 -30.75
N LYS A 74 7.65 -9.04 -30.55
CA LYS A 74 7.51 -9.76 -29.26
C LYS A 74 8.80 -10.49 -28.88
N GLU A 75 9.42 -11.19 -29.83
CA GLU A 75 10.66 -11.92 -29.56
C GLU A 75 11.85 -10.99 -29.30
N LEU A 76 11.97 -9.89 -30.07
CA LEU A 76 12.98 -8.85 -29.80
C LEU A 76 12.79 -8.23 -28.41
N ARG A 77 11.55 -7.89 -28.07
CA ARG A 77 11.19 -7.35 -26.75
C ARG A 77 11.55 -8.32 -25.63
N LYS A 78 11.22 -9.61 -25.79
CA LYS A 78 11.55 -10.66 -24.82
C LYS A 78 13.07 -10.81 -24.65
N LYS A 79 13.83 -10.82 -25.74
CA LYS A 79 15.30 -10.90 -25.71
C LYS A 79 15.89 -9.69 -24.97
N ALA A 80 15.42 -8.49 -25.27
CA ALA A 80 15.86 -7.27 -24.59
C ALA A 80 15.55 -7.30 -23.08
N VAL A 81 14.32 -7.69 -22.71
CA VAL A 81 13.92 -7.83 -21.30
C VAL A 81 14.79 -8.87 -20.57
N GLN A 82 15.10 -10.00 -21.20
CA GLN A 82 15.98 -11.02 -20.61
C GLN A 82 17.44 -10.54 -20.47
N GLY A 83 17.90 -9.67 -21.37
CA GLY A 83 19.21 -9.04 -21.26
C GLY A 83 19.32 -8.05 -20.10
N VAL A 84 18.21 -7.41 -19.71
CA VAL A 84 18.17 -6.44 -18.59
C VAL A 84 17.82 -7.12 -17.26
N TYR A 85 16.82 -7.99 -17.27
CA TYR A 85 16.26 -8.62 -16.07
C TYR A 85 16.48 -10.13 -16.09
N LYS A 86 17.24 -10.62 -15.12
CA LYS A 86 17.39 -12.05 -14.89
C LYS A 86 16.07 -12.75 -14.53
N TYR A 87 15.16 -12.04 -13.86
CA TYR A 87 13.87 -12.55 -13.41
C TYR A 87 12.77 -11.51 -13.60
N THR A 88 11.61 -11.94 -14.11
CA THR A 88 10.39 -11.13 -14.30
C THR A 88 9.14 -11.82 -13.73
N ASP A 89 9.33 -12.71 -12.76
CA ASP A 89 8.30 -13.58 -12.17
C ASP A 89 7.46 -12.92 -11.06
N GLY A 90 7.66 -11.62 -10.79
CA GLY A 90 6.98 -10.90 -9.71
C GLY A 90 7.48 -11.23 -8.30
N ARG A 91 8.54 -12.05 -8.14
CA ARG A 91 9.02 -12.52 -6.82
C ARG A 91 10.29 -11.81 -6.34
N ALA A 92 10.57 -10.62 -6.86
CA ALA A 92 11.79 -9.86 -6.50
C ALA A 92 11.85 -9.55 -5.00
N SER A 93 10.76 -9.04 -4.41
CA SER A 93 10.66 -8.72 -2.99
C SER A 93 10.83 -9.95 -2.09
N GLU A 94 10.24 -11.08 -2.48
CA GLU A 94 10.39 -12.35 -1.76
C GLU A 94 11.86 -12.83 -1.77
N ARG A 95 12.52 -12.80 -2.93
CA ARG A 95 13.94 -13.15 -3.04
C ARG A 95 14.83 -12.24 -2.18
N ALA A 96 14.59 -10.93 -2.24
CA ALA A 96 15.34 -9.96 -1.44
C ALA A 96 15.16 -10.22 0.06
N SER A 97 13.91 -10.41 0.51
CA SER A 97 13.60 -10.73 1.90
C SER A 97 14.28 -12.02 2.37
N LYS A 98 14.18 -13.11 1.58
CA LYS A 98 14.85 -14.37 1.88
C LYS A 98 16.37 -14.24 1.98
N ALA A 99 16.98 -13.46 1.08
CA ALA A 99 18.42 -13.20 1.11
C ALA A 99 18.85 -12.43 2.37
N LEU A 100 18.07 -11.43 2.78
CA LEU A 100 18.32 -10.67 4.00
C LEU A 100 18.20 -11.53 5.25
N VAL A 101 17.13 -12.33 5.36
CA VAL A 101 16.95 -13.27 6.49
C VAL A 101 18.15 -14.21 6.59
N LYS A 102 18.51 -14.86 5.48
CA LYS A 102 19.67 -15.77 5.44
C LYS A 102 20.97 -15.06 5.83
N PHE A 103 21.17 -13.81 5.38
CA PHE A 103 22.35 -13.03 5.72
C PHE A 103 22.41 -12.72 7.22
N VAL A 104 21.30 -12.30 7.81
CA VAL A 104 21.19 -12.01 9.25
C VAL A 104 21.50 -13.26 10.08
N GLU A 105 20.89 -14.39 9.74
CA GLU A 105 21.09 -15.69 10.41
C GLU A 105 22.55 -16.15 10.33
N ALA A 106 23.13 -16.15 9.12
CA ALA A 106 24.49 -16.64 8.88
C ALA A 106 25.56 -15.79 9.58
N ASN A 107 25.35 -14.48 9.66
CA ASN A 107 26.33 -13.56 10.26
C ASN A 107 26.04 -13.30 11.74
N LYS A 108 25.05 -13.97 12.34
CA LYS A 108 24.56 -13.70 13.70
C LYS A 108 24.40 -12.20 13.93
N VAL A 109 23.92 -11.47 12.91
CA VAL A 109 23.73 -10.03 13.01
C VAL A 109 22.76 -9.83 14.15
N HIS A 110 23.25 -9.24 15.24
CA HIS A 110 22.37 -8.77 16.28
C HIS A 110 21.65 -7.58 15.68
N LEU A 111 20.52 -7.86 15.00
CA LEU A 111 19.55 -6.83 14.73
C LEU A 111 19.31 -6.18 16.09
N PRO A 112 19.36 -4.83 16.18
CA PRO A 112 18.97 -4.19 17.41
C PRO A 112 17.66 -4.83 17.81
N SER A 113 17.64 -5.49 18.97
CA SER A 113 16.36 -5.89 19.57
C SER A 113 15.47 -4.68 19.40
N ARG A 114 14.28 -4.88 18.83
CA ARG A 114 13.29 -3.81 18.66
C ARG A 114 13.10 -3.30 20.08
N ARG A 115 13.92 -2.33 20.50
CA ARG A 115 13.86 -1.76 21.83
C ARG A 115 12.49 -1.15 21.74
N GLN A 116 11.54 -1.75 22.45
CA GLN A 116 10.59 -0.94 23.18
C GLN A 116 11.49 -0.03 24.01
N THR A 117 12.01 1.04 23.41
CA THR A 117 12.34 2.22 24.15
C THR A 117 11.01 2.52 24.82
N GLN A 118 10.89 2.12 26.09
CA GLN A 118 9.80 2.58 26.93
C GLN A 118 9.87 4.08 26.82
N VAL A 119 9.04 4.65 25.95
CA VAL A 119 8.92 6.08 25.82
C VAL A 119 8.39 6.51 27.16
N LYS A 120 9.15 7.37 27.85
CA LYS A 120 8.84 7.79 29.20
C LYS A 120 7.40 8.32 29.22
N GLY A 121 6.51 7.63 29.95
CA GLY A 121 5.09 7.98 30.06
C GLY A 121 4.11 7.15 29.22
N TYR A 122 4.58 6.36 28.24
CA TYR A 122 3.71 5.45 27.50
C TYR A 122 3.48 4.16 28.29
N SER A 123 2.24 3.93 28.70
CA SER A 123 1.84 2.79 29.55
C SER A 123 1.14 1.66 28.78
N GLY A 124 1.19 1.67 27.45
CA GLY A 124 0.46 0.75 26.59
C GLY A 124 -0.98 1.18 26.29
N ILE A 125 -1.53 0.69 25.17
CA ILE A 125 -2.82 1.12 24.65
C ILE A 125 -3.97 0.82 25.62
N ASN A 126 -3.96 -0.35 26.26
CA ASN A 126 -4.99 -0.74 27.23
C ASN A 126 -5.04 0.21 28.42
N THR A 127 -3.88 0.63 28.94
CA THR A 127 -3.80 1.57 30.06
C THR A 127 -4.23 2.97 29.64
N LEU A 128 -3.90 3.40 28.41
CA LEU A 128 -4.35 4.70 27.89
C LEU A 128 -5.88 4.73 27.75
N LEU A 129 -6.48 3.70 27.15
CA LEU A 129 -7.92 3.62 27.00
C LEU A 129 -8.64 3.58 28.35
N LYS A 130 -8.15 2.80 29.33
CA LYS A 130 -8.70 2.77 30.70
C LYS A 130 -8.71 4.12 31.42
N LYS A 131 -7.74 5.00 31.12
CA LYS A 131 -7.69 6.35 31.70
C LYS A 131 -8.70 7.31 31.09
N GLN A 132 -9.07 7.08 29.82
CA GLN A 132 -9.90 8.00 29.05
C GLN A 132 -11.34 7.51 28.89
N ILE A 133 -11.57 6.20 28.98
CA ILE A 133 -12.85 5.53 28.77
C ILE A 133 -13.07 4.57 29.95
N ASP A 134 -14.29 4.50 30.49
CA ASP A 134 -14.66 3.43 31.44
C ASP A 134 -14.82 2.11 30.66
N THR A 135 -13.70 1.43 30.45
CA THR A 135 -13.66 0.20 29.63
C THR A 135 -14.38 -0.98 30.27
N SER A 136 -14.66 -0.93 31.57
CA SER A 136 -15.29 -2.03 32.31
C SER A 136 -16.81 -2.10 32.15
N ASN A 137 -17.46 -0.95 31.98
CA ASN A 137 -18.92 -0.87 31.93
C ASN A 137 -19.46 -0.30 30.62
N SER A 138 -18.62 0.38 29.82
CA SER A 138 -19.07 1.01 28.57
C SER A 138 -19.20 -0.02 27.45
N LYS A 139 -20.28 0.05 26.70
CA LYS A 139 -20.44 -0.58 25.38
C LYS A 139 -19.73 0.27 24.34
N ILE A 140 -18.73 -0.29 23.69
CA ILE A 140 -17.86 0.43 22.76
C ILE A 140 -18.15 -0.01 21.33
N ILE A 141 -18.27 0.97 20.43
CA ILE A 141 -18.22 0.74 18.98
C ILE A 141 -16.86 1.21 18.48
N ILE A 142 -16.25 0.44 17.57
CA ILE A 142 -15.04 0.89 16.87
C ILE A 142 -15.41 1.40 15.47
N TYR A 143 -14.99 2.62 15.13
CA TYR A 143 -15.17 3.18 13.80
C TYR A 143 -13.93 2.95 12.92
N GLY A 144 -14.16 2.31 11.77
CA GLY A 144 -13.20 1.78 10.82
C GLY A 144 -13.15 0.24 10.88
N ALA A 145 -13.35 -0.44 9.76
CA ALA A 145 -13.29 -1.91 9.64
C ALA A 145 -12.09 -2.32 8.76
N GLY A 146 -10.91 -1.73 8.99
CA GLY A 146 -9.69 -2.03 8.24
C GLY A 146 -8.78 -3.06 8.93
N ASP A 147 -7.68 -3.42 8.28
CA ASP A 147 -6.62 -4.26 8.86
C ASP A 147 -6.11 -3.70 10.19
N HIS A 148 -6.04 -2.38 10.28
CA HIS A 148 -5.62 -1.69 11.49
C HIS A 148 -6.54 -1.98 12.68
N THR A 149 -7.86 -1.98 12.47
CA THR A 149 -8.85 -2.30 13.50
C THR A 149 -8.77 -3.76 13.92
N THR A 150 -8.57 -4.67 12.96
CA THR A 150 -8.36 -6.10 13.27
C THR A 150 -7.16 -6.29 14.19
N ARG A 151 -6.05 -5.59 13.92
CA ARG A 151 -4.85 -5.62 14.76
C ARG A 151 -5.09 -4.99 16.13
N LEU A 152 -5.79 -3.86 16.17
CA LEU A 152 -6.17 -3.20 17.42
C LEU A 152 -6.96 -4.16 18.31
N LEU A 153 -8.01 -4.79 17.78
CA LEU A 153 -8.84 -5.75 18.52
C LEU A 153 -8.01 -6.89 19.13
N ASN A 154 -6.99 -7.39 18.42
CA ASN A 154 -6.10 -8.42 18.95
C ASN A 154 -5.19 -7.96 20.10
N LYS A 155 -5.07 -6.65 20.34
CA LYS A 155 -4.30 -6.06 21.44
C LYS A 155 -5.17 -5.59 22.60
N LEU A 156 -6.46 -5.38 22.38
CA LEU A 156 -7.37 -4.90 23.41
C LEU A 156 -7.72 -6.01 24.39
N GLU A 157 -7.61 -5.70 25.68
CA GLU A 157 -7.92 -6.61 26.77
C GLU A 157 -9.05 -6.03 27.62
N SER A 158 -10.05 -6.86 27.95
CA SER A 158 -11.13 -6.50 28.87
C SER A 158 -11.90 -5.24 28.47
N ILE A 159 -12.15 -5.07 27.16
CA ILE A 159 -13.00 -4.02 26.59
C ILE A 159 -14.23 -4.68 25.96
N ASN A 160 -15.41 -4.09 26.19
CA ASN A 160 -16.66 -4.59 25.62
C ASN A 160 -16.95 -3.94 24.26
N VAL A 161 -16.36 -4.49 23.18
CA VAL A 161 -16.67 -4.05 21.81
C VAL A 161 -17.92 -4.77 21.33
N ILE A 162 -18.99 -4.01 21.08
CA ILE A 162 -20.28 -4.57 20.66
C ILE A 162 -20.48 -4.58 19.13
N ALA A 163 -19.75 -3.71 18.42
CA ALA A 163 -19.83 -3.60 16.97
C ALA A 163 -18.63 -2.85 16.39
N VAL A 164 -18.38 -3.09 15.09
CA VAL A 164 -17.52 -2.25 14.26
C VAL A 164 -18.40 -1.48 13.26
N VAL A 165 -18.05 -0.25 12.95
CA VAL A 165 -18.76 0.57 11.96
C VAL A 165 -17.81 1.00 10.85
N ASP A 166 -18.24 0.91 9.59
CA ASP A 166 -17.49 1.41 8.43
C ASP A 166 -18.42 2.13 7.44
N LYS A 167 -17.85 3.06 6.67
CA LYS A 167 -18.56 3.76 5.58
C LYS A 167 -18.60 2.93 4.30
N ASP A 168 -17.70 1.96 4.13
CA ASP A 168 -17.62 1.08 2.98
C ASP A 168 -18.79 0.07 2.96
N PRO A 169 -19.73 0.17 2.00
CA PRO A 169 -20.88 -0.74 1.93
C PRO A 169 -20.49 -2.20 1.72
N SER A 170 -19.32 -2.46 1.12
CA SER A 170 -18.84 -3.84 0.88
C SER A 170 -18.49 -4.59 2.17
N LYS A 171 -18.25 -3.87 3.28
CA LYS A 171 -17.93 -4.46 4.58
C LYS A 171 -19.13 -4.58 5.50
N VAL A 172 -20.20 -3.84 5.25
CA VAL A 172 -21.41 -3.89 6.08
C VAL A 172 -22.04 -5.28 6.00
N GLY A 173 -22.38 -5.85 7.15
CA GLY A 173 -22.91 -7.22 7.28
C GLY A 173 -21.83 -8.31 7.37
N THR A 174 -20.54 -7.95 7.31
CA THR A 174 -19.42 -8.86 7.58
C THR A 174 -19.07 -8.87 9.07
N TYR A 175 -18.01 -9.61 9.45
CA TYR A 175 -17.54 -9.74 10.82
C TYR A 175 -16.02 -9.53 10.90
N ILE A 176 -15.55 -8.90 11.99
CA ILE A 176 -14.14 -8.83 12.37
C ILE A 176 -14.00 -9.44 13.76
N ASN A 177 -13.23 -10.52 13.90
CA ASN A 177 -13.09 -11.25 15.16
C ASN A 177 -14.45 -11.57 15.81
N GLU A 178 -15.40 -12.07 15.03
CA GLU A 178 -16.79 -12.39 15.46
C GLU A 178 -17.65 -11.17 15.85
N ILE A 179 -17.11 -9.94 15.74
CA ILE A 179 -17.85 -8.70 15.98
C ILE A 179 -18.49 -8.24 14.67
N PRO A 180 -19.81 -7.95 14.64
CA PRO A 180 -20.51 -7.56 13.43
C PRO A 180 -20.09 -6.16 12.94
N VAL A 181 -20.01 -6.00 11.63
CA VAL A 181 -19.74 -4.72 10.96
C VAL A 181 -21.06 -4.09 10.50
N HIS A 182 -21.35 -2.90 11.00
CA HIS A 182 -22.54 -2.12 10.66
C HIS A 182 -22.22 -0.85 9.88
N SER A 183 -23.24 -0.24 9.29
CA SER A 183 -23.14 1.11 8.73
C SER A 183 -23.33 2.17 9.81
N LYS A 184 -22.90 3.42 9.53
CA LYS A 184 -23.02 4.56 10.44
C LYS A 184 -24.44 4.77 10.98
N ASN A 185 -25.46 4.53 10.16
CA ASN A 185 -26.86 4.75 10.52
C ASN A 185 -27.35 3.84 11.65
N MET A 186 -26.65 2.74 11.95
CA MET A 186 -27.00 1.81 13.02
C MET A 186 -26.51 2.27 14.41
N ILE A 187 -25.62 3.27 14.50
CA ILE A 187 -24.97 3.67 15.76
C ILE A 187 -25.98 3.92 16.88
N ASN A 188 -27.05 4.69 16.62
CA ASN A 188 -28.07 5.01 17.62
C ASN A 188 -28.86 3.77 18.09
N GLN A 189 -28.98 2.73 17.26
CA GLN A 189 -29.73 1.52 17.57
C GLN A 189 -28.90 0.51 18.36
N LEU A 190 -27.57 0.58 18.23
CA LEU A 190 -26.63 -0.34 18.89
C LEU A 190 -26.52 -0.09 20.40
N GLY A 191 -26.94 1.09 20.88
CA GLY A 191 -26.94 1.43 22.31
C GLY A 191 -25.53 1.45 22.91
N ALA A 192 -24.58 2.05 22.19
CA ALA A 192 -23.21 2.25 22.65
C ALA A 192 -23.09 3.49 23.54
N ASP A 193 -22.11 3.47 24.43
CA ASP A 193 -21.74 4.61 25.27
C ASP A 193 -20.60 5.42 24.64
N VAL A 194 -19.74 4.74 23.88
CA VAL A 194 -18.51 5.31 23.31
C VAL A 194 -18.29 4.86 21.88
N ILE A 195 -17.90 5.80 21.02
CA ILE A 195 -17.35 5.53 19.69
C ILE A 195 -15.83 5.74 19.73
N LEU A 196 -15.08 4.66 19.60
CA LEU A 196 -13.62 4.65 19.47
C LEU A 196 -13.25 4.71 17.98
N ILE A 197 -12.59 5.79 17.54
CA ILE A 197 -12.13 5.88 16.15
C ILE A 197 -10.75 5.23 16.06
N SER A 198 -10.63 4.20 15.20
CA SER A 198 -9.40 3.43 15.04
C SER A 198 -8.65 3.76 13.73
N SER A 199 -9.22 4.58 12.85
CA SER A 199 -8.62 4.87 11.54
C SER A 199 -7.47 5.88 11.66
N GLN A 200 -6.22 5.46 11.45
CA GLN A 200 -5.08 6.39 11.46
C GLN A 200 -5.15 7.44 10.33
N ALA A 201 -5.49 7.03 9.11
CA ALA A 201 -5.42 7.90 7.93
C ALA A 201 -6.60 8.88 7.82
N TYR A 202 -7.74 8.57 8.44
CA TYR A 202 -8.99 9.32 8.27
C TYR A 202 -9.58 9.77 9.62
N GLU A 203 -8.81 9.73 10.70
CA GLU A 203 -9.35 9.95 12.05
C GLU A 203 -10.05 11.29 12.20
N GLU A 204 -9.43 12.35 11.69
CA GLU A 204 -9.93 13.71 11.81
C GLU A 204 -11.24 13.92 11.04
N GLU A 205 -11.30 13.47 9.79
CA GLU A 205 -12.53 13.50 8.98
C GLU A 205 -13.67 12.77 9.68
N ILE A 206 -13.38 11.57 10.21
CA ILE A 206 -14.38 10.76 10.92
C ILE A 206 -14.81 11.45 12.22
N TYR A 207 -13.87 12.00 12.98
CA TYR A 207 -14.18 12.71 14.22
C TYR A 207 -15.12 13.90 13.96
N GLU A 208 -14.80 14.73 12.96
CA GLU A 208 -15.62 15.89 12.59
C GLU A 208 -17.01 15.50 12.08
N ASP A 209 -17.13 14.39 11.35
CA ASP A 209 -18.43 13.85 10.92
C ASP A 209 -19.26 13.38 12.12
N LEU A 210 -18.65 12.60 13.01
CA LEU A 210 -19.36 12.01 14.15
C LEU A 210 -19.82 13.05 15.17
N ILE A 211 -19.01 14.08 15.50
CA ILE A 211 -19.41 15.09 16.48
C ILE A 211 -20.57 15.97 16.02
N LYS A 212 -20.78 16.09 14.70
CA LYS A 212 -21.91 16.86 14.14
C LYS A 212 -23.23 16.10 14.31
N GLU A 213 -23.17 14.77 14.18
CA GLU A 213 -24.33 13.89 14.16
C GLU A 213 -24.68 13.33 15.55
N PHE A 214 -23.68 12.95 16.35
CA PHE A 214 -23.86 12.27 17.63
C PHE A 214 -23.40 13.15 18.80
N LYS A 215 -24.30 13.99 19.32
CA LYS A 215 -23.98 14.95 20.39
C LYS A 215 -23.94 14.33 21.79
N ASP A 216 -24.72 13.27 22.00
CA ASP A 216 -24.88 12.63 23.31
C ASP A 216 -23.93 11.44 23.50
N LEU A 217 -23.19 11.05 22.45
CA LEU A 217 -22.22 9.97 22.51
C LEU A 217 -20.81 10.49 22.76
N LYS A 218 -20.06 9.78 23.59
CA LYS A 218 -18.65 10.06 23.77
C LYS A 218 -17.87 9.57 22.56
N ILE A 219 -17.23 10.47 21.83
CA ILE A 219 -16.40 10.15 20.67
C ILE A 219 -14.93 10.28 21.08
N TYR A 220 -14.17 9.21 20.93
CA TYR A 220 -12.76 9.15 21.29
C TYR A 220 -11.88 8.83 20.07
N PRO A 221 -11.19 9.82 19.50
CA PRO A 221 -10.19 9.61 18.46
C PRO A 221 -8.88 9.10 19.08
N LEU A 222 -8.51 7.85 18.79
CA LEU A 222 -7.36 7.17 19.38
C LEU A 222 -6.04 7.97 19.24
N TYR A 223 -5.74 8.52 18.07
CA TYR A 223 -4.48 9.19 17.80
C TYR A 223 -4.52 10.68 18.17
N LYS A 224 -5.58 11.40 17.79
CA LYS A 224 -5.77 12.83 18.11
C LYS A 224 -5.84 13.06 19.61
N SER A 225 -6.44 12.16 20.39
CA SER A 225 -6.43 12.24 21.86
C SER A 225 -5.10 11.84 22.50
N ASN A 226 -4.17 11.23 21.74
CA ASN A 226 -2.89 10.73 22.25
C ASN A 226 -1.70 11.14 21.35
N GLN A 227 -1.68 12.38 20.85
CA GLN A 227 -0.65 12.87 19.92
C GLN A 227 0.78 12.62 20.39
N SER A 228 1.06 12.77 21.69
CA SER A 228 2.39 12.53 22.27
C SER A 228 2.84 11.06 22.23
N PHE A 229 1.92 10.12 21.94
CA PHE A 229 2.16 8.68 21.89
C PHE A 229 1.69 8.04 20.57
N GLU A 230 1.43 8.84 19.53
CA GLU A 230 0.88 8.35 18.26
C GLU A 230 1.74 7.22 17.67
N LYS A 231 3.06 7.43 17.68
CA LYS A 231 4.04 6.47 17.14
C LYS A 231 4.06 5.17 17.96
N GLU A 232 3.99 5.28 19.28
CA GLU A 232 4.03 4.15 20.20
C GLU A 232 2.77 3.29 20.07
N ILE A 233 1.60 3.94 19.99
CA ILE A 233 0.30 3.29 19.72
C ILE A 233 0.38 2.51 18.40
N PHE A 234 0.85 3.17 17.33
CA PHE A 234 1.01 2.51 16.03
C PHE A 234 1.96 1.31 16.12
N LEU A 235 3.14 1.48 16.72
CA LEU A 235 4.11 0.40 16.84
C LEU A 235 3.60 -0.79 17.66
N GLU A 236 2.81 -0.54 18.71
CA GLU A 236 2.19 -1.59 19.53
C GLU A 236 1.14 -2.37 18.74
N ILE A 237 0.28 -1.70 17.97
CA ILE A 237 -0.74 -2.34 17.13
C ILE A 237 -0.10 -3.21 16.04
N TYR A 238 1.07 -2.82 15.52
CA TYR A 238 1.84 -3.57 14.51
C TYR A 238 3.02 -4.37 15.09
N SER A 239 2.99 -4.68 16.39
CA SER A 239 3.93 -5.60 17.04
C SER A 239 3.41 -7.02 17.08
#